data_AF-E1TJ55-F1
#
_entry.id   AF-E1TJ55-F1
#
_cell.length_a   1.000
_cell.length_b   1.000
_cell.length_c   1.000
_cell.angle_alpha   90.00
_cell.angle_beta   90.00
_cell.angle_gamma   90.00
#
_symmetry.space_group_name_H-M   'P 1'
#
loop_
_entity.id
_entity.type
_entity.pdbx_description
1 polymer ?
#
loop_
_entity_poly.entity_id
_entity_poly.type
_entity_poly.pdbx_seq_one_letter_code
_entity_poly.pdbx_strand_id
1 'polypeptide(L)'
;MELTLNIDSRPLTLELDDVVAGLLAVRLNVPSDTDMRAALCRYLSDAGGPWMLDDNHMRKRILRRLILDIADPALVIRYLMIEQPH
;
A
#
# COMPACT_ATOMS: atom_id res chain seq x y z
N MET A 1 -13.90 -1.74 0.43
CA MET A 1 -14.32 -3.10 0.86
C MET A 1 -14.14 -3.08 2.35
N GLU A 2 -15.21 -3.17 3.13
CA GLU A 2 -15.13 -3.16 4.60
C GLU A 2 -14.44 -4.42 5.10
N LEU A 3 -13.40 -4.23 5.91
CA LEU A 3 -12.75 -5.28 6.68
C LEU A 3 -13.05 -5.05 8.16
N THR A 4 -13.75 -6.00 8.78
CA THR A 4 -13.94 -6.00 10.23
C THR A 4 -12.78 -6.74 10.87
N LEU A 5 -11.82 -5.99 11.43
CA LEU A 5 -10.70 -6.55 12.18
C LEU A 5 -10.99 -6.43 13.67
N ASN A 6 -10.81 -7.52 14.42
CA ASN A 6 -10.87 -7.49 15.88
C ASN A 6 -9.45 -7.55 16.45
N ILE A 7 -9.04 -6.51 17.18
CA ILE A 7 -7.80 -6.51 17.98
C ILE A 7 -8.21 -6.37 19.45
N ASP A 8 -7.74 -7.27 20.31
CA ASP A 8 -8.10 -7.30 21.75
C ASP A 8 -9.62 -7.24 22.02
N SER A 9 -10.39 -7.98 21.21
CA SER A 9 -11.87 -8.02 21.27
C SER A 9 -12.57 -6.69 20.97
N ARG A 10 -11.86 -5.69 20.42
CA ARG A 10 -12.45 -4.44 19.93
C ARG A 10 -12.60 -4.49 18.41
N PRO A 11 -13.82 -4.28 17.87
CA PRO A 11 -14.01 -4.18 16.43
C PRO A 11 -13.43 -2.86 15.92
N LEU A 12 -12.49 -2.97 14.99
CA LEU A 12 -11.99 -1.88 14.16
C LEU A 12 -12.73 -1.95 12.82
N THR A 13 -13.65 -1.02 12.63
CA THR A 13 -14.27 -0.77 11.33
C THR A 13 -13.34 0.15 10.56
N LEU A 14 -12.66 -0.37 9.55
CA LEU A 14 -11.72 0.38 8.72
C LEU A 14 -11.94 0.01 7.25
N GLU A 15 -11.90 1.00 6.36
CA GLU A 15 -11.77 0.72 4.93
C GLU A 15 -10.35 0.26 4.62
N LEU A 16 -10.22 -0.75 3.76
CA LEU A 16 -8.91 -1.25 3.33
C LEU A 16 -8.03 -0.12 2.77
N ASP A 17 -8.64 0.84 2.07
CA ASP A 17 -7.94 1.97 1.46
C ASP A 17 -7.32 2.88 2.54
N ASP A 18 -8.01 3.09 3.67
CA ASP A 18 -7.51 3.88 4.80
C ASP A 18 -6.37 3.17 5.54
N VAL A 19 -6.49 1.85 5.71
CA VAL A 19 -5.41 1.03 6.30
C VAL A 19 -4.16 1.08 5.44
N VAL A 20 -4.33 0.90 4.13
CA VAL A 20 -3.25 0.97 3.14
C VAL A 20 -2.60 2.35 3.14
N ALA A 21 -3.40 3.42 3.14
CA ALA A 21 -2.90 4.79 3.20
C ALA A 21 -2.10 5.06 4.49
N GLY A 22 -2.61 4.61 5.65
CA GLY A 22 -1.93 4.75 6.94
C GLY A 22 -0.61 3.99 7.00
N LEU A 23 -0.58 2.73 6.54
CA LEU A 23 0.65 1.93 6.49
C LEU A 23 1.70 2.55 5.54
N LEU A 24 1.26 3.06 4.39
CA LEU A 24 2.15 3.76 3.46
C LEU A 24 2.69 5.06 4.07
N ALA A 25 1.85 5.83 4.77
CA ALA A 25 2.28 7.06 5.45
C ALA A 25 3.33 6.79 6.54
N VAL A 26 3.16 5.72 7.33
CA VAL A 26 4.15 5.27 8.32
C VAL A 26 5.47 4.88 7.63
N ARG A 27 5.41 4.12 6.53
CA ARG A 27 6.61 3.72 5.77
C ARG A 27 7.36 4.89 5.16
N LEU A 28 6.64 5.90 4.68
CA LEU A 28 7.21 7.11 4.11
C LEU A 28 7.61 8.14 5.17
N ASN A 29 7.41 7.84 6.46
CA ASN A 29 7.66 8.75 7.58
C ASN A 29 6.98 10.11 7.39
N VAL A 30 5.73 10.10 6.90
CA VAL A 30 4.95 11.32 6.67
C VAL A 30 4.66 12.00 8.01
N PRO A 31 5.00 13.30 8.18
CA PRO A 31 4.75 14.01 9.42
C PRO A 31 3.26 14.08 9.75
N SER A 32 2.89 13.93 11.01
CA SER A 32 1.50 13.96 11.48
C SER A 32 0.79 15.31 11.28
N ASP A 33 1.55 16.39 11.08
CA ASP A 33 1.05 17.76 10.82
C ASP A 33 0.91 18.07 9.33
N THR A 34 1.34 17.16 8.45
CA THR A 34 1.21 17.32 7.00
C THR A 34 -0.12 16.75 6.53
N ASP A 35 -0.72 17.36 5.48
CA ASP A 35 -1.83 16.75 4.76
C ASP A 35 -1.37 15.42 4.14
N MET A 36 -1.62 14.34 4.88
CA MET A 36 -1.24 12.97 4.53
C MET A 36 -1.76 12.61 3.15
N ARG A 37 -2.98 13.02 2.80
CA ARG A 37 -3.59 12.70 1.51
C ARG A 37 -2.83 13.36 0.38
N ALA A 38 -2.48 14.64 0.52
CA ALA A 38 -1.69 15.35 -0.48
C ALA A 38 -0.28 14.75 -0.65
N ALA A 39 0.37 14.34 0.46
CA ALA A 39 1.68 13.70 0.43
C ALA A 39 1.65 12.34 -0.30
N LEU A 40 0.66 11.50 0.02
CA LEU A 40 0.48 10.20 -0.62
C LEU A 40 0.13 10.35 -2.10
N CYS A 41 -0.76 11.27 -2.46
CA CYS A 41 -1.09 11.54 -3.87
C CYS A 41 0.15 11.91 -4.67
N ARG A 42 0.99 12.82 -4.14
CA ARG A 42 2.24 13.22 -4.81
C ARG A 42 3.18 12.04 -5.01
N TYR A 43 3.40 11.25 -3.96
CA TYR A 43 4.24 10.06 -4.02
C TYR A 43 3.78 9.06 -5.09
N LEU A 44 2.48 8.75 -5.11
CA LEU A 44 1.92 7.80 -6.07
C LEU A 44 1.97 8.32 -7.50
N SER A 45 1.76 9.63 -7.70
CA SER A 45 1.95 10.29 -8.99
C SER A 45 3.40 10.22 -9.47
N ASP A 46 4.37 10.48 -8.60
CA ASP A 46 5.80 10.39 -8.92
C ASP A 46 6.22 8.94 -9.24
N ALA A 47 5.72 7.96 -8.47
CA ALA A 47 5.98 6.54 -8.70
C ALA A 47 5.40 6.02 -10.04
N GLY A 48 4.29 6.62 -10.49
CA GLY A 48 3.70 6.39 -11.81
C GLY A 48 4.37 7.18 -12.94
N GLY A 49 5.19 8.19 -12.61
CA GLY A 49 5.48 9.34 -13.46
C GLY A 49 6.36 9.20 -14.71
N PRO A 50 7.24 8.20 -14.94
CA PRO A 50 8.09 8.28 -16.13
C PRO A 50 7.46 7.73 -17.42
N TRP A 51 6.33 7.02 -17.35
CA TRP A 51 5.81 6.26 -18.50
C TRP A 51 4.31 6.50 -18.69
N MET A 52 3.91 7.05 -19.85
CA MET A 52 2.52 7.01 -20.29
C MET A 52 2.14 5.56 -20.60
N LEU A 53 1.48 4.93 -19.65
CA LEU A 53 0.83 3.63 -19.78
C LEU A 53 -0.68 3.86 -19.69
N ASP A 54 -1.49 2.96 -20.27
CA ASP A 54 -2.94 3.02 -20.06
C ASP A 54 -3.31 2.82 -18.58
N ASP A 55 -4.54 3.22 -18.25
CA ASP A 55 -5.07 3.19 -16.88
C ASP A 55 -4.95 1.83 -16.19
N ASN A 56 -5.09 0.72 -16.93
CA ASN A 56 -4.99 -0.61 -16.35
C ASN A 56 -3.54 -0.98 -16.01
N HIS A 57 -2.61 -0.66 -16.90
CA HIS A 57 -1.18 -0.83 -16.63
C HIS A 57 -0.70 0.10 -15.50
N MET A 58 -1.19 1.34 -15.46
CA MET A 58 -0.89 2.27 -14.38
C MET A 58 -1.41 1.76 -13.04
N ARG A 59 -2.66 1.28 -12.99
CA ARG A 59 -3.26 0.68 -11.78
C ARG A 59 -2.45 -0.52 -11.29
N LYS A 60 -2.08 -1.45 -12.18
CA LYS A 60 -1.25 -2.62 -11.83
C LYS A 60 0.13 -2.22 -11.32
N ARG A 61 0.74 -1.19 -11.91
CA ARG A 61 2.04 -0.68 -11.49
C ARG A 61 1.98 -0.05 -10.10
N ILE A 62 1.03 0.85 -9.87
CA ILE A 62 0.81 1.50 -8.58
C ILE A 62 0.51 0.44 -7.51
N LEU A 63 -0.36 -0.53 -7.79
CA LEU A 63 -0.71 -1.59 -6.85
C LEU A 63 0.52 -2.44 -6.46
N ARG A 64 1.32 -2.88 -7.45
CA ARG A 64 2.55 -3.64 -7.19
C ARG A 64 3.53 -2.84 -6.34
N ARG A 65 3.67 -1.54 -6.65
CA ARG A 65 4.59 -0.66 -5.95
C ARG A 65 4.16 -0.48 -4.49
N LEU A 66 2.88 -0.20 -4.28
CA LEU A 66 2.27 -0.07 -2.96
C LEU A 66 2.41 -1.34 -2.11
N ILE A 67 2.20 -2.52 -2.69
CA ILE A 67 2.45 -3.80 -2.01
C ILE A 67 3.92 -3.89 -1.59
N LEU A 68 4.87 -3.58 -2.47
CA LEU A 68 6.29 -3.67 -2.17
C LEU A 68 6.77 -2.63 -1.14
N ASP A 69 6.22 -1.42 -1.15
CA ASP A 69 6.60 -0.36 -0.21
C ASP A 69 6.02 -0.62 1.20
N ILE A 70 4.83 -1.23 1.30
CA ILE A 70 4.21 -1.58 2.58
C ILE A 70 4.77 -2.89 3.13
N ALA A 71 4.87 -3.92 2.28
CA ALA A 71 5.15 -5.29 2.70
C ALA A 71 6.48 -5.41 3.44
N ASP A 72 6.52 -6.31 4.41
CA ASP A 72 7.76 -6.73 5.04
C ASP A 72 8.66 -7.41 3.98
N PRO A 73 9.87 -6.90 3.71
CA PRO A 73 10.80 -7.52 2.77
C PRO A 73 11.06 -9.01 3.07
N ALA A 74 11.10 -9.40 4.35
CA ALA A 74 11.29 -10.79 4.74
C ALA A 74 10.09 -11.66 4.34
N LEU A 75 8.87 -11.14 4.50
CA LEU A 75 7.64 -11.83 4.08
C LEU A 75 7.56 -11.96 2.55
N VAL A 76 7.94 -10.92 1.82
CA VAL A 76 7.99 -10.94 0.34
C VAL A 76 8.99 -11.99 -0.14
N ILE A 77 10.21 -12.01 0.42
CA ILE A 77 11.22 -13.00 0.07
C ILE A 77 10.70 -14.42 0.37
N ARG A 78 10.11 -14.64 1.54
CA ARG A 78 9.52 -15.94 1.87
C ARG A 78 8.44 -16.36 0.88
N TYR A 79 7.53 -15.45 0.51
CA TYR A 79 6.48 -15.74 -0.46
C TYR A 79 7.04 -16.07 -1.85
N LEU A 80 8.06 -15.34 -2.31
CA LEU A 80 8.69 -15.56 -3.62
C LEU A 80 9.58 -16.83 -3.66
N MET A 81 10.10 -17.25 -2.51
CA MET A 81 10.97 -18.44 -2.37
C MET A 81 10.19 -19.73 -2.06
N ILE A 82 8.91 -19.64 -1.68
CA ILE A 82 8.03 -20.79 -1.68
C ILE A 82 7.78 -21.13 -3.16
N GLU A 83 8.26 -22.30 -3.61
CA GLU A 83 7.90 -22.83 -4.92
C GLU A 83 6.39 -22.75 -5.07
N GLN A 84 5.90 -21.89 -5.97
CA GLN A 84 4.48 -21.78 -6.19
C GLN A 84 3.99 -23.12 -6.73
N PRO A 85 2.97 -23.75 -6.12
CA PRO A 85 2.41 -24.98 -6.66
C PRO A 85 1.94 -24.70 -8.09
N HIS A 86 2.57 -25.40 -9.04
CA HIS A 86 2.26 -25.35 -10.48
C HIS A 86 0.82 -25.79 -10.77
#